data_AF-A0A359IFY2-F1
#
_entry.id   AF-A0A359IFY2-F1
#
_cell.length_a   1.000
_cell.length_b   1.000
_cell.length_c   1.000
_cell.angle_alpha   90.00
_cell.angle_beta   90.00
_cell.angle_gamma   90.00
#
_symmetry.space_group_name_H-M   'P 1'
#
loop_
_entity.id
_entity.type
_entity.pdbx_description
1 polymer ?
#
loop_
_entity_poly.entity_id
_entity_poly.type
_entity_poly.pdbx_seq_one_letter_code
_entity_poly.pdbx_strand_id
1 'polypeptide(L)'
;DIIALRQEAFKAVQSMGAAPDSIEVTIEIDSRNKRVIATASGSSEMRTRELEIKPKSEAEIRKIAADSMRSDPESVDIAGHTNYLYAAVVHQKTKHLFGLFNHDHTMARVVDLEGVIKLRVHDCKVRQETPDTVKGALKELAGELTTFGDAGALVPDVFLLIGGKIIDMTGLVEESQIQALVDIELKSVLPNEAIVLIVAPKH
;
A
#
# COMPACT_ATOMS: atom_id res chain seq x y z
N ASP A 1 -1.52 22.08 3.45
CA ASP A 1 -2.42 20.92 3.59
C ASP A 1 -2.00 19.88 2.55
N ILE A 2 -1.57 18.69 3.00
CA ILE A 2 -1.05 17.62 2.13
C ILE A 2 -2.16 17.01 1.28
N ILE A 3 -3.37 16.89 1.84
CA ILE A 3 -4.52 16.30 1.17
C ILE A 3 -4.97 17.20 0.02
N ALA A 4 -5.05 18.51 0.27
CA ALA A 4 -5.37 19.49 -0.76
C ALA A 4 -4.34 19.47 -1.90
N LEU A 5 -3.05 19.44 -1.58
CA LEU A 5 -1.98 19.38 -2.59
C LEU A 5 -2.06 18.10 -3.45
N ARG A 6 -2.34 16.95 -2.83
CA ARG A 6 -2.56 15.69 -3.55
C ARG A 6 -3.75 15.78 -4.49
N GLN A 7 -4.88 16.32 -4.02
CA GLN A 7 -6.09 16.49 -4.82
C GLN A 7 -5.87 17.44 -6.00
N GLU A 8 -5.12 18.51 -5.81
CA GLU A 8 -4.73 19.44 -6.89
C GLU A 8 -3.88 18.73 -7.94
N ALA A 9 -2.85 17.98 -7.52
CA ALA A 9 -2.01 17.21 -8.43
C ALA A 9 -2.81 16.15 -9.22
N PHE A 10 -3.72 15.44 -8.54
CA PHE A 10 -4.62 14.47 -9.17
C PHE A 10 -5.50 15.14 -10.23
N LYS A 11 -6.19 16.24 -9.86
CA LYS A 11 -7.10 16.97 -10.77
C LYS A 11 -6.35 17.56 -11.96
N ALA A 12 -5.12 18.04 -11.75
CA ALA A 12 -4.28 18.56 -12.82
C ALA A 12 -4.05 17.46 -13.89
N VAL A 13 -3.63 16.26 -13.48
CA VAL A 13 -3.41 15.14 -14.40
C VAL A 13 -4.71 14.63 -15.02
N GLN A 14 -5.79 14.56 -14.25
CA GLN A 14 -7.11 14.18 -14.77
C GLN A 14 -7.60 15.15 -15.85
N SER A 15 -7.43 16.47 -15.65
CA SER A 15 -7.81 17.49 -16.63
C SER A 15 -6.96 17.46 -17.91
N MET A 16 -5.78 16.84 -17.88
CA MET A 16 -4.97 16.57 -19.06
C MET A 16 -5.45 15.33 -19.85
N GLY A 17 -6.56 14.71 -19.46
CA GLY A 17 -7.15 13.58 -20.17
C GLY A 17 -6.62 12.21 -19.74
N ALA A 18 -5.96 12.12 -18.59
CA ALA A 18 -5.60 10.84 -18.00
C ALA A 18 -6.84 10.10 -17.47
N ALA A 19 -6.91 8.79 -17.75
CA ALA A 19 -7.95 7.94 -17.19
C ALA A 19 -7.83 7.94 -15.66
N PRO A 20 -8.89 8.24 -14.88
CA PRO A 20 -8.83 8.35 -13.41
C PRO A 20 -8.22 7.12 -12.73
N ASP A 21 -8.43 5.95 -13.33
CA ASP A 21 -7.97 4.66 -12.81
C ASP A 21 -6.49 4.40 -13.03
N SER A 22 -5.85 5.16 -13.92
CA SER A 22 -4.43 5.11 -14.21
C SER A 22 -3.60 6.16 -13.46
N ILE A 23 -4.25 7.07 -12.72
CA ILE A 23 -3.56 8.18 -12.07
C ILE A 23 -2.95 7.70 -10.74
N GLU A 24 -1.62 7.77 -10.65
CA GLU A 24 -0.84 7.56 -9.44
C GLU A 24 -0.32 8.91 -8.94
N VAL A 25 -0.42 9.15 -7.64
CA VAL A 25 0.10 10.37 -6.99
C VAL A 25 1.01 9.99 -5.84
N THR A 26 2.27 10.40 -5.92
CA THR A 26 3.29 10.22 -4.89
C THR A 26 3.54 11.54 -4.19
N ILE A 27 3.54 11.52 -2.86
CA ILE A 27 3.88 12.68 -2.03
C ILE A 27 5.25 12.46 -1.38
N GLU A 28 6.17 13.37 -1.63
CA GLU A 28 7.48 13.41 -0.97
C GLU A 28 7.53 14.56 0.03
N ILE A 29 7.92 14.29 1.26
CA ILE A 29 8.05 15.28 2.33
C ILE A 29 9.51 15.39 2.73
N ASP A 30 10.12 16.54 2.43
CA ASP A 30 11.44 16.91 2.91
C ASP A 30 11.28 17.78 4.18
N SER A 31 11.34 17.12 5.34
CA SER A 31 11.23 17.77 6.64
C SER A 31 12.40 18.70 6.97
N ARG A 32 13.58 18.44 6.39
CA ARG A 32 14.78 19.29 6.60
C ARG A 32 14.63 20.61 5.87
N ASN A 33 14.13 20.57 4.63
CA ASN A 33 13.94 21.76 3.79
C ASN A 33 12.52 22.34 3.88
N LYS A 34 11.64 21.77 4.71
CA LYS A 34 10.22 22.17 4.87
C LYS A 34 9.48 22.21 3.52
N ARG A 35 9.74 21.23 2.65
CA ARG A 35 9.19 21.16 1.30
C ARG A 35 8.33 19.91 1.13
N VAL A 36 7.15 20.07 0.55
CA VAL A 36 6.27 18.96 0.16
C VAL A 36 6.13 18.99 -1.36
N ILE A 37 6.35 17.85 -2.01
CA ILE A 37 6.25 17.70 -3.45
C ILE A 37 5.18 16.65 -3.73
N ALA A 38 4.24 16.97 -4.63
CA ALA A 38 3.28 16.01 -5.15
C ALA A 38 3.58 15.76 -6.62
N THR A 39 3.93 14.51 -6.95
CA THR A 39 4.15 14.06 -8.31
C THR A 39 2.98 13.19 -8.73
N ALA A 40 2.25 13.60 -9.76
CA ALA A 40 1.14 12.84 -10.31
C ALA A 40 1.46 12.40 -11.75
N SER A 41 1.14 11.16 -12.10
CA SER A 41 1.29 10.63 -13.45
C SER A 41 0.08 9.76 -13.80
N GLY A 42 -0.34 9.77 -15.07
CA GLY A 42 -1.50 9.00 -15.52
C GLY A 42 -1.48 8.82 -17.03
N SER A 43 -2.09 7.74 -17.49
CA SER A 43 -2.16 7.41 -18.92
C SER A 43 -3.39 8.04 -19.56
N SER A 44 -3.20 8.74 -20.67
CA SER A 44 -4.32 9.24 -21.49
C SER A 44 -5.09 8.09 -22.13
N GLU A 45 -6.42 8.16 -22.17
CA GLU A 45 -7.31 7.11 -22.72
C GLU A 45 -7.03 6.72 -24.20
N MET A 46 -6.19 7.46 -24.94
CA MET A 46 -5.81 7.16 -26.34
C MET A 46 -4.73 6.06 -26.51
N ARG A 47 -4.74 5.03 -25.67
CA ARG A 47 -4.03 3.77 -25.95
C ARG A 47 -5.01 2.60 -25.96
N THR A 48 -5.87 2.60 -26.98
CA THR A 48 -6.46 1.38 -27.53
C THR A 48 -5.35 0.55 -28.19
N ARG A 49 -4.51 -0.07 -27.37
CA ARG A 49 -3.91 -1.35 -27.69
C ARG A 49 -4.13 -2.17 -26.45
N GLU A 50 -4.98 -3.17 -26.56
CA GLU A 50 -4.85 -4.38 -25.76
C GLU A 50 -3.39 -4.80 -25.85
N LEU A 51 -2.57 -4.33 -24.90
CA LEU A 51 -1.51 -5.16 -24.38
C LEU A 51 -2.30 -6.35 -23.86
N GLU A 52 -2.22 -7.48 -24.54
CA GLU A 52 -2.68 -8.75 -23.98
C GLU A 52 -1.84 -8.96 -22.72
N ILE A 53 -2.30 -8.37 -21.61
CA ILE A 53 -1.79 -8.66 -20.28
C ILE A 53 -2.00 -10.16 -20.17
N LYS A 54 -0.91 -10.91 -20.16
CA LYS A 54 -0.93 -12.33 -19.84
C LYS A 54 -0.77 -12.41 -18.34
N PRO A 55 -1.88 -12.45 -17.57
CA PRO A 55 -1.79 -12.49 -16.13
C PRO A 55 -1.02 -13.73 -15.71
N LYS A 56 -0.03 -13.53 -14.84
CA LYS A 56 0.68 -14.62 -14.21
C LYS A 56 -0.25 -15.39 -13.28
N SER A 57 -0.05 -16.69 -13.20
CA SER A 57 -0.73 -17.52 -12.21
C SER A 57 -0.32 -17.12 -10.80
N GLU A 58 -1.17 -17.40 -9.81
CA GLU A 58 -0.85 -17.15 -8.40
C GLU A 58 0.45 -17.86 -7.97
N ALA A 59 0.72 -19.07 -8.48
CA ALA A 59 1.96 -19.79 -8.21
C ALA A 59 3.20 -19.03 -8.73
N GLU A 60 3.11 -18.41 -9.91
CA GLU A 60 4.18 -17.55 -10.43
C GLU A 60 4.33 -16.27 -9.61
N ILE A 61 3.23 -15.67 -9.16
CA ILE A 61 3.25 -14.50 -8.26
C ILE A 61 3.94 -14.85 -6.95
N ARG A 62 3.60 -15.99 -6.32
CA ARG A 62 4.25 -16.48 -5.09
C ARG A 62 5.74 -16.67 -5.31
N LYS A 63 6.15 -17.28 -6.43
CA LYS A 63 7.56 -17.47 -6.77
C LYS A 63 8.31 -16.14 -6.88
N ILE A 64 7.75 -15.17 -7.60
CA ILE A 64 8.36 -13.83 -7.77
C ILE A 64 8.50 -13.12 -6.42
N ALA A 65 7.47 -13.19 -5.59
CA ALA A 65 7.48 -12.62 -4.25
C ALA A 65 8.53 -13.29 -3.35
N ALA A 66 8.60 -14.63 -3.37
CA ALA A 66 9.62 -15.42 -2.66
C ALA A 66 11.04 -15.04 -3.08
N ASP A 67 11.31 -14.97 -4.39
CA ASP A 67 12.62 -14.60 -4.91
C ASP A 67 13.02 -13.19 -4.41
N SER A 68 12.09 -12.24 -4.39
CA SER A 68 12.35 -10.90 -3.84
C SER A 68 12.51 -10.86 -2.33
N MET A 69 11.89 -11.78 -1.60
CA MET A 69 11.97 -11.91 -0.14
C MET A 69 13.10 -12.84 0.31
N ARG A 70 13.77 -13.52 -0.63
CA ARG A 70 14.78 -14.56 -0.39
C ARG A 70 14.23 -15.67 0.52
N SER A 71 12.99 -16.10 0.25
CA SER A 71 12.29 -17.14 0.99
C SER A 71 11.92 -18.31 0.07
N ASP A 72 11.42 -19.40 0.65
CA ASP A 72 10.85 -20.51 -0.11
C ASP A 72 9.49 -20.09 -0.71
N PRO A 73 9.22 -20.31 -2.01
CA PRO A 73 7.88 -20.11 -2.59
C PRO A 73 6.74 -20.77 -1.82
N GLU A 74 6.97 -21.92 -1.19
CA GLU A 74 5.96 -22.63 -0.39
C GLU A 74 5.68 -21.94 0.95
N SER A 75 6.55 -21.02 1.38
CA SER A 75 6.35 -20.19 2.58
C SER A 75 5.66 -18.86 2.32
N VAL A 76 5.31 -18.59 1.05
CA VAL A 76 4.62 -17.36 0.64
C VAL A 76 3.11 -17.57 0.64
N ASP A 77 2.42 -16.76 1.43
CA ASP A 77 0.97 -16.68 1.46
C ASP A 77 0.47 -15.44 0.70
N ILE A 78 -0.71 -15.54 0.09
CA ILE A 78 -1.42 -14.37 -0.43
C ILE A 78 -2.35 -13.88 0.68
N ALA A 79 -1.95 -12.82 1.38
CA ALA A 79 -2.72 -12.26 2.50
C ALA A 79 -3.92 -11.41 2.03
N GLY A 80 -3.91 -11.00 0.77
CA GLY A 80 -5.02 -10.29 0.13
C GLY A 80 -4.72 -9.99 -1.33
N HIS A 81 -5.74 -9.66 -2.09
CA HIS A 81 -5.64 -9.22 -3.46
C HIS A 81 -6.77 -8.27 -3.84
N THR A 82 -6.54 -7.51 -4.90
CA THR A 82 -7.59 -6.82 -5.66
C THR A 82 -7.81 -7.59 -6.98
N ASN A 83 -8.48 -6.98 -7.96
CA ASN A 83 -8.54 -7.53 -9.32
C ASN A 83 -7.21 -7.42 -10.09
N TYR A 84 -6.27 -6.60 -9.62
CA TYR A 84 -5.06 -6.25 -10.38
C TYR A 84 -3.75 -6.42 -9.58
N LEU A 85 -3.85 -6.52 -8.25
CA LEU A 85 -2.70 -6.55 -7.34
C LEU A 85 -2.83 -7.70 -6.35
N TYR A 86 -1.71 -8.36 -6.06
CA TYR A 86 -1.58 -9.39 -5.02
C TYR A 86 -0.67 -8.89 -3.91
N ALA A 87 -1.10 -9.02 -2.65
CA ALA A 87 -0.26 -8.81 -1.48
C ALA A 87 0.26 -10.17 -0.97
N ALA A 88 1.46 -10.51 -1.42
CA ALA A 88 2.16 -11.72 -1.00
C ALA A 88 2.97 -11.47 0.26
N VAL A 89 2.89 -12.35 1.25
CA VAL A 89 3.53 -12.22 2.55
C VAL A 89 4.38 -13.43 2.92
N VAL A 90 5.41 -13.20 3.72
CA VAL A 90 6.19 -14.24 4.38
C VAL A 90 6.34 -13.87 5.85
N HIS A 91 6.04 -14.83 6.72
CA HIS A 91 6.24 -14.71 8.16
C HIS A 91 7.64 -15.24 8.51
N GLN A 92 8.48 -14.39 9.12
CA GLN A 92 9.82 -14.76 9.56
C GLN A 92 9.94 -14.66 11.07
N LYS A 93 10.68 -15.61 11.65
CA LYS A 93 11.03 -15.60 13.06
C LYS A 93 12.50 -15.27 13.20
N THR A 94 12.84 -14.09 13.71
CA THR A 94 14.22 -13.73 14.02
C THR A 94 14.52 -14.10 15.46
N LYS A 95 15.53 -14.95 15.66
CA LYS A 95 16.07 -15.26 17.00
C LYS A 95 17.17 -14.27 17.34
N HIS A 96 16.97 -13.45 18.34
CA HIS A 96 18.02 -12.61 18.93
C HIS A 96 18.58 -13.26 20.21
N LEU A 97 19.87 -13.02 20.49
CA LEU A 97 20.58 -13.39 21.73
C LEU A 97 20.34 -14.85 22.19
N PHE A 98 20.98 -15.83 21.54
CA PHE A 98 20.94 -17.24 21.95
C PHE A 98 19.51 -17.83 22.12
N GLY A 99 18.51 -17.30 21.40
CA GLY A 99 17.14 -17.81 21.42
C GLY A 99 16.27 -17.30 22.57
N LEU A 100 16.71 -16.27 23.31
CA LEU A 100 15.91 -15.66 24.39
C LEU A 100 14.78 -14.76 23.86
N PHE A 101 14.95 -14.16 22.68
CA PHE A 101 13.96 -13.28 22.08
C PHE A 101 13.63 -13.73 20.66
N ASN A 102 12.36 -14.10 20.44
CA ASN A 102 11.81 -14.32 19.11
C ASN A 102 11.06 -13.06 18.71
N HIS A 103 11.46 -12.43 17.61
CA HIS A 103 10.66 -11.39 16.98
C HIS A 103 10.07 -11.97 15.70
N ASP A 104 8.74 -12.08 15.67
CA ASP A 104 8.01 -12.53 14.50
C ASP A 104 7.71 -11.29 13.66
N HIS A 105 8.41 -11.14 12.53
CA HIS A 105 8.20 -10.03 11.61
C HIS A 105 7.67 -10.54 10.26
N THR A 106 6.77 -9.79 9.65
CA THR A 106 6.15 -10.16 8.37
C THR A 106 6.63 -9.22 7.27
N MET A 107 7.03 -9.78 6.13
CA MET A 107 7.37 -8.99 4.95
C MET A 107 6.25 -9.11 3.93
N ALA A 108 5.91 -8.01 3.26
CA ALA A 108 4.92 -7.99 2.20
C ALA A 108 5.52 -7.49 0.87
N ARG A 109 5.06 -8.07 -0.22
CA ARG A 109 5.30 -7.62 -1.60
C ARG A 109 3.97 -7.45 -2.29
N VAL A 110 3.76 -6.27 -2.88
CA VAL A 110 2.65 -6.05 -3.79
C VAL A 110 3.12 -6.31 -5.20
N VAL A 111 2.46 -7.25 -5.87
CA VAL A 111 2.81 -7.70 -7.22
C VAL A 111 1.60 -7.50 -8.13
N ASP A 112 1.81 -6.93 -9.32
CA ASP A 112 0.74 -6.82 -10.32
C ASP A 112 0.54 -8.11 -11.12
N LEU A 113 -0.47 -8.12 -11.99
CA LEU A 113 -0.79 -9.25 -12.85
C LEU A 113 0.36 -9.66 -13.78
N GLU A 114 1.26 -8.75 -14.13
CA GLU A 114 2.41 -9.01 -15.00
C GLU A 114 3.63 -9.54 -14.22
N GLY A 115 3.54 -9.62 -12.89
CA GLY A 115 4.63 -10.07 -12.02
C GLY A 115 5.61 -8.96 -11.65
N VAL A 116 5.25 -7.69 -11.81
CA VAL A 116 6.08 -6.55 -11.39
C VAL A 116 5.83 -6.27 -9.92
N ILE A 117 6.90 -6.20 -9.13
CA ILE A 117 6.83 -5.83 -7.71
C ILE A 117 6.70 -4.31 -7.61
N LYS A 118 5.53 -3.85 -7.19
CA LYS A 118 5.16 -2.44 -7.07
C LYS A 118 5.50 -1.85 -5.70
N LEU A 119 5.39 -2.65 -4.64
CA LEU A 119 5.66 -2.21 -3.27
C LEU A 119 6.40 -3.27 -2.48
N ARG A 120 7.29 -2.81 -1.58
CA ARG A 120 8.07 -3.64 -0.67
C ARG A 120 7.92 -3.08 0.74
N VAL A 121 7.29 -3.85 1.62
CA VAL A 121 7.11 -3.47 3.03
C VAL A 121 7.73 -4.54 3.92
N HIS A 122 8.35 -4.11 5.01
CA HIS A 122 8.92 -4.96 6.05
C HIS A 122 8.18 -4.69 7.37
N ASP A 123 8.18 -5.69 8.24
CA ASP A 123 7.53 -5.65 9.56
C ASP A 123 6.07 -5.17 9.54
N CYS A 124 5.29 -5.64 8.57
CA CYS A 124 3.94 -5.12 8.33
C CYS A 124 2.84 -6.12 8.69
N LYS A 125 1.64 -5.59 8.91
CA LYS A 125 0.40 -6.34 8.93
C LYS A 125 -0.39 -6.10 7.65
N VAL A 126 -0.96 -7.16 7.09
CA VAL A 126 -1.76 -7.12 5.87
C VAL A 126 -3.14 -7.69 6.16
N ARG A 127 -4.20 -7.02 5.69
CA ARG A 127 -5.59 -7.51 5.80
C ARG A 127 -6.35 -7.30 4.49
N GLN A 128 -7.12 -8.31 4.11
CA GLN A 128 -8.14 -8.22 3.08
C GLN A 128 -9.40 -7.59 3.67
N GLU A 129 -9.90 -6.53 3.07
CA GLU A 129 -11.04 -5.75 3.54
C GLU A 129 -11.97 -5.38 2.37
N THR A 130 -13.06 -4.69 2.71
CA THR A 130 -14.02 -4.05 1.81
C THR A 130 -14.13 -2.55 2.14
N PRO A 131 -14.73 -1.70 1.28
CA PRO A 131 -14.97 -0.30 1.61
C PRO A 131 -15.65 -0.08 2.97
N ASP A 132 -16.58 -0.96 3.36
CA ASP A 132 -17.33 -0.83 4.61
C ASP A 132 -16.50 -1.22 5.84
N THR A 133 -15.53 -2.11 5.69
CA THR A 133 -14.75 -2.66 6.83
C THR A 133 -13.39 -1.99 7.01
N VAL A 134 -12.80 -1.46 5.93
CA VAL A 134 -11.39 -1.06 5.92
C VAL A 134 -11.05 0.07 6.89
N LYS A 135 -11.97 1.00 7.16
CA LYS A 135 -11.73 2.07 8.13
C LYS A 135 -11.63 1.54 9.57
N GLY A 136 -12.45 0.55 9.91
CA GLY A 136 -12.39 -0.13 11.20
C GLY A 136 -11.07 -0.87 11.37
N ALA A 137 -10.68 -1.63 10.35
CA ALA A 137 -9.40 -2.35 10.32
C ALA A 137 -8.20 -1.40 10.39
N LEU A 138 -8.25 -0.27 9.69
CA LEU A 138 -7.23 0.78 9.76
C LEU A 138 -7.08 1.32 11.18
N LYS A 139 -8.19 1.68 11.84
CA LYS A 139 -8.14 2.18 13.20
C LYS A 139 -7.54 1.17 14.18
N GLU A 140 -7.91 -0.10 14.03
CA GLU A 140 -7.39 -1.19 14.85
C GLU A 140 -5.88 -1.39 14.64
N LEU A 141 -5.44 -1.55 13.39
CA LEU A 141 -4.03 -1.77 13.06
C LEU A 141 -3.16 -0.55 13.36
N ALA A 142 -3.66 0.66 13.10
CA ALA A 142 -2.95 1.89 13.40
C ALA A 142 -2.77 2.04 14.91
N GLY A 143 -3.80 1.77 15.71
CA GLY A 143 -3.71 1.79 17.17
C GLY A 143 -2.73 0.75 17.72
N GLU A 144 -2.69 -0.44 17.12
CA GLU A 144 -1.76 -1.51 17.53
C GLU A 144 -0.30 -1.18 17.20
N LEU A 145 -0.03 -0.58 16.04
CA LEU A 145 1.32 -0.33 15.54
C LEU A 145 1.83 1.09 15.81
N THR A 146 1.02 1.94 16.44
CA THR A 146 1.47 3.27 16.90
C THR A 146 2.44 3.10 18.05
N THR A 147 3.64 3.65 17.90
CA THR A 147 4.64 3.69 18.96
C THR A 147 4.63 5.06 19.65
N PHE A 148 4.91 5.09 20.94
CA PHE A 148 4.99 6.33 21.71
C PHE A 148 6.43 6.55 22.14
N GLY A 149 7.01 7.66 21.67
CA GLY A 149 8.36 8.09 22.05
C GLY A 149 8.35 9.49 22.66
N ASP A 150 9.55 10.00 22.93
CA ASP A 150 9.74 11.33 23.57
C ASP A 150 9.21 12.49 22.71
N ALA A 151 9.09 12.29 21.40
CA ALA A 151 8.56 13.27 20.45
C ALA A 151 7.03 13.13 20.21
N GLY A 152 6.36 12.22 20.90
CA GLY A 152 4.93 11.94 20.76
C GLY A 152 4.64 10.59 20.10
N ALA A 153 3.40 10.44 19.62
CA ALA A 153 2.95 9.25 18.91
C ALA A 153 3.51 9.21 17.49
N LEU A 154 4.13 8.10 17.11
CA LEU A 154 4.58 7.81 15.76
C LEU A 154 3.51 6.95 15.08
N VAL A 155 2.73 7.59 14.22
CA VAL A 155 1.69 6.93 13.42
C VAL A 155 2.36 6.01 12.39
N PRO A 156 1.90 4.75 12.25
CA PRO A 156 2.50 3.79 11.33
C PRO A 156 2.36 4.21 9.86
N ASP A 157 3.20 3.63 9.02
CA ASP A 157 3.11 3.70 7.57
C ASP A 157 1.90 2.89 7.08
N VAL A 158 1.05 3.53 6.26
CA VAL A 158 -0.19 2.92 5.77
C VAL A 158 -0.20 2.93 4.24
N PHE A 159 -0.53 1.78 3.66
CA PHE A 159 -0.77 1.62 2.24
C PHE A 159 -2.15 0.98 2.00
N LEU A 160 -2.85 1.46 0.99
CA LEU A 160 -4.17 0.94 0.63
C LEU A 160 -4.19 0.55 -0.84
N LEU A 161 -4.53 -0.70 -1.13
CA LEU A 161 -4.63 -1.22 -2.50
C LEU A 161 -6.10 -1.20 -2.91
N ILE A 162 -6.41 -0.48 -3.99
CA ILE A 162 -7.77 -0.35 -4.55
C ILE A 162 -7.66 -0.48 -6.06
N GLY A 163 -8.36 -1.45 -6.65
CA GLY A 163 -8.20 -1.77 -8.07
C GLY A 163 -6.72 -2.01 -8.40
N GLY A 164 -6.19 -1.28 -9.38
CA GLY A 164 -4.76 -1.32 -9.76
C GLY A 164 -3.85 -0.33 -9.03
N LYS A 165 -4.38 0.46 -8.08
CA LYS A 165 -3.66 1.57 -7.43
C LYS A 165 -3.12 1.16 -6.07
N ILE A 166 -1.98 1.75 -5.72
CA ILE A 166 -1.41 1.73 -4.37
C ILE A 166 -1.45 3.16 -3.84
N ILE A 167 -2.28 3.40 -2.83
CA ILE A 167 -2.36 4.69 -2.15
C ILE A 167 -1.37 4.67 -1.00
N ASP A 168 -0.28 5.42 -1.16
CA ASP A 168 0.76 5.61 -0.15
C ASP A 168 0.40 6.77 0.79
N MET A 169 0.38 6.49 2.09
CA MET A 169 0.04 7.47 3.14
C MET A 169 1.16 7.65 4.16
N THR A 170 2.37 7.16 3.91
CA THR A 170 3.54 7.23 4.82
C THR A 170 3.92 8.65 5.25
N GLY A 171 3.64 9.64 4.38
CA GLY A 171 3.87 11.06 4.64
C GLY A 171 2.85 11.71 5.60
N LEU A 172 1.76 11.04 5.94
CA LEU A 172 0.76 11.59 6.86
C LEU A 172 1.19 11.29 8.31
N VAL A 173 1.10 12.32 9.16
CA VAL A 173 1.56 12.25 10.56
C VAL A 173 0.42 12.21 11.56
N GLU A 174 -0.82 12.44 11.11
CA GLU A 174 -2.02 12.41 11.95
C GLU A 174 -2.99 11.34 11.44
N GLU A 175 -3.53 10.52 12.35
CA GLU A 175 -4.53 9.49 12.02
C GLU A 175 -5.77 10.08 11.33
N SER A 176 -6.20 11.27 11.74
CA SER A 176 -7.33 12.01 11.14
C SER A 176 -7.13 12.28 9.65
N GLN A 177 -5.90 12.59 9.23
CA GLN A 177 -5.54 12.85 7.84
C GLN A 177 -5.59 11.56 7.01
N ILE A 178 -5.10 10.44 7.58
CA ILE A 178 -5.17 9.13 6.94
C ILE A 178 -6.63 8.73 6.74
N GLN A 179 -7.45 8.83 7.77
CA GLN A 179 -8.89 8.51 7.70
C GLN A 179 -9.63 9.37 6.66
N ALA A 180 -9.34 10.68 6.63
CA ALA A 180 -9.93 11.58 5.65
C ALA A 180 -9.54 11.24 4.21
N LEU A 181 -8.29 10.82 3.99
CA LEU A 181 -7.83 10.38 2.68
C LEU A 181 -8.49 9.07 2.26
N VAL A 182 -8.61 8.10 3.16
CA VAL A 182 -9.37 6.87 2.91
C VAL A 182 -10.81 7.18 2.51
N ASP A 183 -11.49 8.09 3.23
CA ASP A 183 -12.86 8.53 2.86
C ASP A 183 -12.95 9.14 1.46
N ILE A 184 -11.91 9.84 1.00
CA ILE A 184 -11.88 10.41 -0.35
C ILE A 184 -11.76 9.29 -1.39
N GLU A 185 -10.87 8.33 -1.17
CA GLU A 185 -10.60 7.25 -2.11
C GLU A 185 -11.78 6.27 -2.22
N LEU A 186 -12.44 5.96 -1.10
CA LEU A 186 -13.57 5.03 -1.07
C LEU A 186 -14.82 5.55 -1.80
N LYS A 187 -14.95 6.86 -2.04
CA LYS A 187 -16.14 7.44 -2.71
C LYS A 187 -16.40 6.90 -4.11
N SER A 188 -15.35 6.47 -4.81
CA SER A 188 -15.43 5.94 -6.16
C SER A 188 -15.36 4.41 -6.22
N VAL A 189 -15.35 3.73 -5.08
CA VAL A 189 -15.14 2.27 -4.98
C VAL A 189 -16.47 1.56 -4.81
N LEU A 190 -16.64 0.42 -5.47
CA LEU A 190 -17.87 -0.37 -5.35
C LEU A 190 -17.94 -1.06 -3.97
N PRO A 191 -19.13 -1.18 -3.33
CA PRO A 191 -19.25 -1.66 -1.95
C PRO A 191 -18.65 -3.04 -1.64
N ASN A 192 -18.55 -3.92 -2.65
CA ASN A 192 -18.01 -5.28 -2.49
C ASN A 192 -16.62 -5.44 -3.13
N GLU A 193 -15.98 -4.35 -3.53
CA GLU A 193 -14.65 -4.40 -4.12
C GLU A 193 -13.62 -4.82 -3.07
N ALA A 194 -12.76 -5.75 -3.46
CA ALA A 194 -11.69 -6.25 -2.61
C ALA A 194 -10.62 -5.16 -2.44
N ILE A 195 -10.37 -4.76 -1.19
CA ILE A 195 -9.35 -3.78 -0.80
C ILE A 195 -8.30 -4.49 0.05
N VAL A 196 -7.03 -4.16 -0.12
CA VAL A 196 -5.98 -4.67 0.78
C VAL A 196 -5.38 -3.52 1.56
N LEU A 197 -5.39 -3.66 2.89
CA LEU A 197 -4.76 -2.73 3.81
C LEU A 197 -3.41 -3.29 4.26
N ILE A 198 -2.36 -2.49 4.15
CA ILE A 198 -1.02 -2.81 4.65
C ILE A 198 -0.60 -1.72 5.63
N VAL A 199 -0.21 -2.10 6.84
CA VAL A 199 0.23 -1.18 7.89
C VAL A 199 1.57 -1.64 8.45
N ALA A 200 2.55 -0.75 8.57
CA ALA A 200 3.88 -1.04 9.11
C ALA A 200 4.26 -0.02 10.19
N PRO A 201 4.86 -0.45 11.32
CA PRO A 201 5.32 0.47 12.36
C PRO A 201 6.42 1.39 11.82
N LYS A 202 6.46 2.64 12.31
CA LYS A 202 7.60 3.53 12.06
C LYS A 202 8.75 3.19 12.99
N HIS A 203 9.96 3.12 12.43
CA HIS A 203 11.21 2.90 13.15
C HIS A 203 12.00 4.20 13.33
#